data_AF-A0A3B9L848-F1
#
_entry.id   AF-A0A3B9L848-F1
#
_cell.length_a   1.000
_cell.length_b   1.000
_cell.length_c   1.000
_cell.angle_alpha   90.00
_cell.angle_beta   90.00
_cell.angle_gamma   90.00
#
_symmetry.space_group_name_H-M   'P 1'
#
loop_
_entity.id
_entity.type
_entity.pdbx_description
1 polymer ?
#
loop_
_entity_poly.entity_id
_entity_poly.type
_entity_poly.pdbx_seq_one_letter_code
_entity_poly.pdbx_strand_id
1 'polypeptide(L)'
;MFGASIAALADDASLIHQPQTGYSQEFKAQDANGDGKLSAAEVDKDSLFEKGGFANADKNHNHSLSEDEYSAYKSAEQKKILKRAAKDAAITTKIRSQYLVEKNFKSFDVSIETKEGIVLLSGFVKDEHTKLRAEQIAKQVSGVKSVKNALVVKP
;
A
#
# COMPACT_ATOMS: atom_id res chain seq x y z
N MET A 1 0.34 33.28 28.45
CA MET A 1 1.64 32.96 27.83
C MET A 1 1.61 31.53 27.34
N PHE A 2 2.38 31.27 26.28
CA PHE A 2 2.51 30.03 25.50
C PHE A 2 1.47 29.78 24.40
N GLY A 3 1.82 30.26 23.22
CA GLY A 3 1.22 29.84 21.96
C GLY A 3 1.73 28.47 21.54
N ALA A 4 0.84 27.67 20.96
CA ALA A 4 1.16 26.45 20.22
C ALA A 4 0.83 26.70 18.74
N SER A 5 1.87 27.15 18.05
CA SER A 5 2.29 26.75 16.71
C SER A 5 1.36 25.85 15.88
N ILE A 6 0.94 26.41 14.74
CA ILE A 6 0.98 25.85 13.37
C ILE A 6 0.68 24.34 13.23
N ALA A 7 -0.53 23.99 12.83
CA ALA A 7 -0.90 23.77 11.42
C ALA A 7 -0.30 22.49 10.82
N ALA A 8 -1.16 21.47 10.71
CA ALA A 8 -1.30 20.52 9.62
C ALA A 8 -0.01 20.06 8.93
N LEU A 9 0.47 18.86 9.27
CA LEU A 9 1.25 17.95 8.41
C LEU A 9 1.63 16.70 9.23
N ALA A 10 0.67 15.78 9.43
CA ALA A 10 0.94 14.34 9.64
C ALA A 10 -0.37 13.53 9.80
N ASP A 11 -1.33 13.69 8.89
CA ASP A 11 -2.52 12.82 8.78
C ASP A 11 -2.22 11.47 8.07
N ASP A 12 -0.94 11.10 7.91
CA ASP A 12 -0.53 9.89 7.16
C ASP A 12 0.05 8.78 8.07
N ALA A 13 -0.15 8.88 9.39
CA ALA A 13 0.39 7.92 10.38
C ALA A 13 -0.67 6.99 10.99
N SER A 14 -1.87 6.88 10.42
CA SER A 14 -2.93 5.98 10.91
C SER A 14 -2.71 4.49 10.59
N LEU A 15 -1.58 4.11 9.98
CA LEU A 15 -1.30 2.72 9.59
C LEU A 15 -0.41 1.91 10.55
N ILE A 16 -0.09 2.42 11.74
CA ILE A 16 0.75 1.69 12.71
C ILE A 16 0.24 1.84 14.14
N HIS A 17 -0.82 1.10 14.50
CA HIS A 17 -1.02 0.38 15.78
C HIS A 17 -2.52 0.18 16.09
N GLN A 18 -3.03 -1.04 15.88
CA GLN A 18 -3.80 -1.81 16.88
C GLN A 18 -4.21 -3.17 16.26
N PRO A 19 -3.43 -4.25 16.47
CA PRO A 19 -3.66 -5.50 15.76
C PRO A 19 -4.86 -6.33 16.23
N GLN A 20 -5.62 -5.96 17.28
CA GLN A 20 -6.72 -6.80 17.80
C GLN A 20 -7.98 -6.05 18.27
N THR A 21 -7.91 -4.76 18.66
CA THR A 21 -9.06 -4.04 19.25
C THR A 21 -9.96 -3.30 18.25
N GLY A 22 -9.50 -3.13 17.00
CA GLY A 22 -10.28 -2.51 15.92
C GLY A 22 -11.23 -3.48 15.23
N TYR A 23 -10.77 -4.71 14.96
CA TYR A 23 -11.57 -5.69 14.21
C TYR A 23 -12.84 -6.11 14.92
N SER A 24 -12.82 -6.26 16.25
CA SER A 24 -14.03 -6.54 17.04
C SER A 24 -15.04 -5.39 17.00
N GLN A 25 -14.57 -4.14 16.84
CA GLN A 25 -15.44 -2.97 16.71
C GLN A 25 -16.03 -2.87 15.30
N GLU A 26 -15.23 -3.13 14.26
CA GLU A 26 -15.72 -3.25 12.88
C GLU A 26 -16.71 -4.42 12.75
N PHE A 27 -16.41 -5.56 13.36
CA PHE A 27 -17.30 -6.72 13.41
C PHE A 27 -18.65 -6.37 14.01
N LYS A 28 -18.67 -5.69 15.17
CA LYS A 28 -19.92 -5.20 15.78
C LYS A 28 -20.62 -4.10 14.99
N ALA A 29 -19.87 -3.26 14.27
CA ALA A 29 -20.45 -2.22 13.42
C ALA A 29 -21.13 -2.81 12.17
N GLN A 30 -20.73 -4.02 11.79
CA GLN A 30 -21.16 -4.69 10.57
C GLN A 30 -22.17 -5.81 10.83
N ASP A 31 -22.19 -6.35 12.06
CA ASP A 31 -23.21 -7.22 12.65
C ASP A 31 -24.50 -6.42 12.89
N ALA A 32 -25.29 -6.25 11.82
CA ALA A 32 -26.49 -5.43 11.83
C ALA A 32 -27.69 -6.17 12.45
N ASN A 33 -27.65 -7.50 12.41
CA ASN A 33 -28.67 -8.37 13.00
C ASN A 33 -28.36 -8.74 14.47
N GLY A 34 -27.16 -8.45 14.97
CA GLY A 34 -26.75 -8.64 16.36
C GLY A 34 -26.56 -10.11 16.73
N ASP A 35 -26.28 -10.97 15.75
CA ASP A 35 -26.20 -12.43 15.96
C ASP A 35 -24.78 -12.91 16.34
N GLY A 36 -23.82 -11.98 16.40
CA GLY A 36 -22.42 -12.28 16.72
C GLY A 36 -21.70 -13.03 15.60
N LYS A 37 -22.18 -12.94 14.36
CA LYS A 37 -21.59 -13.46 13.12
C LYS A 37 -21.70 -12.40 12.03
N LEU A 38 -20.85 -12.50 11.02
CA LEU A 38 -21.00 -11.72 9.80
C LEU A 38 -21.45 -12.63 8.68
N SER A 39 -22.62 -12.35 8.13
CA SER A 39 -23.14 -13.05 6.95
C SER A 39 -22.58 -12.43 5.67
N ALA A 40 -22.54 -13.19 4.57
CA ALA A 40 -22.04 -12.71 3.28
C ALA A 40 -22.66 -11.37 2.84
N ALA A 41 -23.93 -11.12 3.19
CA ALA A 41 -24.63 -9.87 2.88
C ALA A 41 -24.15 -8.66 3.69
N GLU A 42 -23.59 -8.89 4.87
CA GLU A 42 -23.02 -7.85 5.75
C GLU A 42 -21.58 -7.53 5.34
N VAL A 43 -20.83 -8.55 4.92
CA VAL A 43 -19.42 -8.40 4.51
C VAL A 43 -19.27 -7.88 3.09
N ASP A 44 -20.23 -8.13 2.20
CA ASP A 44 -20.26 -7.58 0.83
C ASP A 44 -20.32 -6.03 0.80
N LYS A 45 -20.73 -5.40 1.92
CA LYS A 45 -20.71 -3.94 2.08
C LYS A 45 -19.31 -3.37 2.35
N ASP A 46 -18.35 -4.18 2.79
CA ASP A 46 -16.99 -3.73 3.05
C ASP A 46 -16.15 -3.83 1.77
N SER A 47 -15.61 -2.68 1.35
CA SER A 47 -14.78 -2.55 0.15
C SER A 47 -13.50 -3.39 0.20
N LEU A 48 -13.08 -3.86 1.38
CA LEU A 48 -11.92 -4.74 1.57
C LEU A 48 -12.23 -6.22 1.34
N PHE A 49 -13.51 -6.62 1.41
CA PHE A 49 -13.94 -7.96 1.02
C PHE A 49 -14.31 -7.93 -0.46
N GLU A 50 -13.29 -8.00 -1.33
CA GLU A 50 -13.52 -8.23 -2.75
C GLU A 50 -14.39 -9.47 -2.98
N LYS A 51 -15.07 -9.57 -4.13
CA LYS A 51 -15.94 -10.71 -4.47
C LYS A 51 -15.22 -12.05 -4.26
N GLY A 52 -15.60 -12.77 -3.20
CA GLY A 52 -15.00 -14.06 -2.81
C GLY A 52 -14.09 -14.02 -1.58
N GLY A 53 -13.84 -12.86 -0.96
CA GLY A 53 -13.11 -12.76 0.31
C GLY A 53 -13.81 -13.51 1.45
N PHE A 54 -15.15 -13.52 1.43
CA PHE A 54 -15.99 -14.25 2.38
C PHE A 54 -15.68 -15.74 2.41
N ALA A 55 -15.65 -16.39 1.23
CA ALA A 55 -15.38 -17.82 1.11
C ALA A 55 -13.94 -18.20 1.50
N ASN A 56 -13.00 -17.27 1.38
CA ASN A 56 -11.62 -17.49 1.83
C ASN A 56 -11.46 -17.31 3.34
N ALA A 57 -12.35 -16.54 3.96
CA ALA A 57 -12.37 -16.27 5.39
C ALA A 57 -13.17 -17.35 6.15
N ASP A 58 -14.27 -17.81 5.57
CA ASP A 58 -15.12 -18.91 6.05
C ASP A 58 -14.40 -20.27 5.87
N LYS A 59 -13.62 -20.68 6.88
CA LYS A 59 -12.85 -21.93 6.81
C LYS A 59 -13.72 -23.16 7.01
N ASN A 60 -14.72 -23.03 7.87
CA ASN A 60 -15.63 -24.12 8.21
C ASN A 60 -16.79 -24.26 7.19
N HIS A 61 -16.83 -23.39 6.16
CA HIS A 61 -17.81 -23.36 5.08
C HIS A 61 -19.26 -23.30 5.60
N ASN A 62 -19.47 -22.66 6.75
CA ASN A 62 -20.78 -22.58 7.39
C ASN A 62 -21.63 -21.40 6.87
N HIS A 63 -21.16 -20.69 5.85
CA HIS A 63 -21.77 -19.49 5.29
C HIS A 63 -21.88 -18.33 6.29
N SER A 64 -21.01 -18.30 7.31
CA SER A 64 -20.93 -17.25 8.33
C SER A 64 -19.47 -17.01 8.74
N LEU A 65 -19.14 -15.77 9.07
CA LEU A 65 -17.83 -15.41 9.61
C LEU A 65 -17.92 -15.22 11.12
N SER A 66 -17.23 -16.07 11.87
CA SER A 66 -17.00 -15.84 13.31
C SER A 66 -15.96 -14.74 13.53
N GLU A 67 -15.95 -14.14 14.72
CA GLU A 67 -14.97 -13.10 15.11
C GLU A 67 -13.51 -13.57 14.93
N ASP A 68 -13.22 -14.82 15.27
CA ASP A 68 -11.91 -15.45 15.07
C ASP A 68 -11.55 -15.59 13.59
N GLU A 69 -12.49 -16.04 12.75
CA GLU A 69 -12.27 -16.23 11.31
C GLU A 69 -12.09 -14.89 10.58
N TYR A 70 -12.92 -13.89 10.93
CA TYR A 70 -12.84 -12.54 10.40
C TYR A 70 -11.48 -11.89 10.74
N SER A 71 -11.09 -11.95 12.01
CA SER A 71 -9.83 -11.36 12.49
C SER A 71 -8.62 -12.09 11.92
N ALA A 72 -8.66 -13.42 11.82
CA ALA A 72 -7.60 -14.22 11.21
C ALA A 72 -7.42 -13.90 9.72
N TYR A 73 -8.52 -13.70 8.98
CA TYR A 73 -8.47 -13.33 7.57
C TYR A 73 -7.93 -11.91 7.35
N LYS A 74 -8.51 -10.91 8.03
CA LYS A 74 -8.07 -9.50 7.94
C LYS A 74 -6.61 -9.35 8.35
N SER A 75 -6.18 -9.99 9.44
CA SER A 75 -4.78 -9.93 9.88
C SER A 75 -3.83 -10.60 8.89
N ALA A 76 -4.22 -11.71 8.27
CA ALA A 76 -3.45 -12.35 7.22
C ALA A 76 -3.34 -11.45 5.96
N GLU A 77 -4.43 -10.81 5.55
CA GLU A 77 -4.45 -9.87 4.42
C GLU A 77 -3.63 -8.62 4.73
N GLN A 78 -3.81 -7.99 5.89
CA GLN A 78 -2.98 -6.85 6.30
C GLN A 78 -1.50 -7.22 6.34
N LYS A 79 -1.14 -8.40 6.88
CA LYS A 79 0.26 -8.86 6.86
C LYS A 79 0.79 -9.01 5.43
N LYS A 80 -0.03 -9.46 4.48
CA LYS A 80 0.35 -9.50 3.05
C LYS A 80 0.52 -8.09 2.48
N ILE A 81 -0.42 -7.17 2.74
CA ILE A 81 -0.36 -5.77 2.29
C ILE A 81 0.89 -5.10 2.85
N LEU A 82 1.14 -5.21 4.15
CA LEU A 82 2.33 -4.68 4.80
C LEU A 82 3.61 -5.29 4.23
N LYS A 83 3.63 -6.60 3.96
CA LYS A 83 4.79 -7.25 3.31
C LYS A 83 4.98 -6.75 1.88
N ARG A 84 3.91 -6.48 1.12
CA ARG A 84 3.97 -5.89 -0.22
C ARG A 84 4.46 -4.44 -0.15
N ALA A 85 3.87 -3.61 0.72
CA ALA A 85 4.28 -2.24 0.93
C ALA A 85 5.75 -2.13 1.38
N ALA A 86 6.20 -3.00 2.29
CA ALA A 86 7.60 -3.07 2.69
C ALA A 86 8.53 -3.46 1.51
N LYS A 87 8.10 -4.39 0.65
CA LYS A 87 8.83 -4.72 -0.58
C LYS A 87 8.86 -3.54 -1.55
N ASP A 88 7.74 -2.87 -1.77
CA ASP A 88 7.62 -1.72 -2.67
C ASP A 88 8.47 -0.53 -2.15
N ALA A 89 8.50 -0.31 -0.84
CA ALA A 89 9.36 0.68 -0.20
C ALA A 89 10.84 0.33 -0.36
N ALA A 90 11.21 -0.95 -0.20
CA ALA A 90 12.57 -1.43 -0.42
C ALA A 90 13.00 -1.27 -1.90
N ILE A 91 12.13 -1.58 -2.86
CA ILE A 91 12.34 -1.33 -4.29
C ILE A 91 12.59 0.16 -4.53
N THR A 92 11.68 1.02 -4.05
CA THR A 92 11.79 2.48 -4.19
C THR A 92 13.10 3.01 -3.60
N THR A 93 13.47 2.54 -2.42
CA THR A 93 14.73 2.90 -1.76
C THR A 93 15.93 2.48 -2.59
N LYS A 94 15.91 1.25 -3.14
CA LYS A 94 17.00 0.74 -3.98
C LYS A 94 17.15 1.53 -5.29
N ILE A 95 16.04 1.94 -5.91
CA ILE A 95 16.06 2.81 -7.09
C ILE A 95 16.63 4.17 -6.70
N ARG A 96 16.13 4.79 -5.62
CA ARG A 96 16.63 6.07 -5.11
C ARG A 96 18.14 6.03 -4.82
N SER A 97 18.62 4.98 -4.17
CA SER A 97 20.05 4.80 -3.90
C SER A 97 20.88 4.72 -5.18
N GLN A 98 20.40 4.01 -6.22
CA GLN A 98 21.11 3.98 -7.51
C GLN A 98 21.11 5.35 -8.20
N TYR A 99 20.01 6.11 -8.10
CA TYR A 99 19.94 7.45 -8.66
C TYR A 99 20.84 8.44 -7.90
N LEU A 100 20.97 8.29 -6.58
CA LEU A 100 21.88 9.09 -5.76
C LEU A 100 23.34 8.90 -6.14
N VAL A 101 23.73 7.69 -6.55
CA VAL A 101 25.09 7.39 -7.02
C VAL A 101 25.35 8.00 -8.41
N GLU A 102 24.32 8.06 -9.25
CA GLU A 102 24.38 8.66 -10.58
C GLU A 102 24.33 10.19 -10.49
N LYS A 103 25.47 10.87 -10.69
CA LYS A 103 25.59 12.35 -10.64
C LYS A 103 24.67 13.11 -11.61
N ASN A 104 24.06 12.41 -12.57
CA ASN A 104 23.13 12.97 -13.55
C ASN A 104 21.72 13.20 -12.99
N PHE A 105 21.37 12.58 -11.86
CA PHE A 105 20.08 12.77 -11.20
C PHE A 105 20.23 13.72 -10.02
N LYS A 106 19.63 14.91 -10.12
CA LYS A 106 19.35 15.70 -8.91
C LYS A 106 18.26 14.97 -8.16
N SER A 107 18.56 14.42 -6.99
CA SER A 107 17.68 13.50 -6.24
C SER A 107 16.29 14.05 -5.87
N PHE A 108 16.02 15.32 -6.14
CA PHE A 108 14.76 16.01 -5.86
C PHE A 108 13.88 16.28 -7.10
N ASP A 109 14.39 16.09 -8.33
CA ASP A 109 13.62 16.38 -9.55
C ASP A 109 12.81 15.18 -10.07
N VAL A 110 13.05 13.97 -9.53
CA VAL A 110 12.42 12.73 -9.95
C VAL A 110 11.68 12.07 -8.80
N SER A 111 10.38 11.94 -8.95
CA SER A 111 9.49 11.18 -8.06
C SER A 111 9.41 9.73 -8.51
N ILE A 112 9.58 8.83 -7.54
CA ILE A 112 9.53 7.38 -7.72
C ILE A 112 8.43 6.85 -6.81
N GLU A 113 7.41 6.26 -7.40
CA GLU A 113 6.34 5.56 -6.69
C GLU A 113 6.31 4.10 -7.13
N THR A 114 6.15 3.18 -6.18
CA THR A 114 6.02 1.75 -6.48
C THR A 114 4.73 1.24 -5.87
N LYS A 115 3.89 0.60 -6.68
CA LYS A 115 2.64 -0.03 -6.24
C LYS A 115 2.51 -1.42 -6.84
N GLU A 116 2.53 -2.44 -5.98
CA GLU A 116 2.36 -3.84 -6.37
C GLU A 116 3.40 -4.33 -7.40
N GLY A 117 4.62 -3.80 -7.31
CA GLY A 117 5.72 -4.05 -8.24
C GLY A 117 5.66 -3.26 -9.56
N ILE A 118 4.70 -2.34 -9.72
CA ILE A 118 4.67 -1.38 -10.82
C ILE A 118 5.35 -0.09 -10.34
N VAL A 119 6.46 0.26 -10.98
CA VAL A 119 7.20 1.49 -10.67
C VAL A 119 6.72 2.60 -11.61
N LEU A 120 6.31 3.73 -11.05
CA LEU A 120 6.03 4.96 -11.77
C LEU A 120 7.18 5.95 -11.52
N LEU A 121 7.78 6.40 -12.61
CA LEU A 121 8.79 7.44 -12.62
C LEU A 121 8.17 8.71 -13.16
N SER A 122 8.16 9.79 -12.39
CA SER A 122 7.59 11.08 -12.80
C SER A 122 8.53 12.23 -12.40
N GLY A 123 8.42 13.37 -13.08
CA GLY A 123 9.26 14.53 -12.84
C GLY A 123 9.98 15.04 -14.09
N PHE A 124 11.04 15.80 -13.87
CA PHE A 124 11.76 16.51 -14.94
C PHE A 124 13.20 16.04 -15.03
N VAL A 125 13.69 15.84 -16.25
CA VAL A 125 15.10 15.52 -16.51
C VAL A 125 15.66 16.49 -17.56
N LYS A 126 16.98 16.64 -17.55
CA LYS A 126 17.69 17.53 -18.47
C LYS A 126 17.81 16.97 -19.88
N ASP A 127 17.90 15.64 -20.00
CA ASP A 127 18.22 14.96 -21.26
C ASP A 127 17.41 13.66 -21.44
N GLU A 128 17.17 13.28 -22.69
CA GLU A 128 16.56 11.98 -23.04
C GLU A 128 17.42 10.79 -22.57
N HIS A 129 18.74 10.94 -22.58
CA HIS A 129 19.65 9.91 -22.06
C HIS A 129 19.38 9.60 -20.59
N THR A 130 19.15 10.63 -19.76
CA THR A 130 18.81 10.47 -18.34
C THR A 130 17.45 9.79 -18.19
N LYS A 131 16.48 10.13 -19.03
CA LYS A 131 15.16 9.46 -19.05
C LYS A 131 15.26 7.96 -19.34
N LEU A 132 16.05 7.57 -20.34
CA LEU A 132 16.25 6.15 -20.68
C LEU A 132 17.02 5.42 -19.58
N ARG A 133 18.04 6.07 -19.02
CA ARG A 133 18.85 5.50 -17.93
C ARG A 133 18.02 5.24 -16.68
N ALA A 134 17.13 6.17 -16.33
CA ALA A 134 16.20 6.06 -15.22
C ALA A 134 15.36 4.78 -15.32
N GLU A 135 14.80 4.54 -16.51
CA GLU A 135 13.99 3.37 -16.80
C GLU A 135 14.79 2.08 -16.71
N GLN A 136 16.01 2.04 -17.25
CA GLN A 136 16.90 0.88 -17.17
C GLN A 136 17.21 0.50 -15.72
N ILE A 137 17.60 1.49 -14.89
CA ILE A 137 17.92 1.27 -13.48
C ILE A 137 16.70 0.73 -12.74
N ALA A 138 15.52 1.32 -12.96
CA ALA A 138 14.28 0.85 -12.34
C ALA A 138 13.97 -0.60 -12.75
N LYS A 139 14.12 -0.96 -14.04
CA LYS A 139 13.94 -2.33 -14.53
C LYS A 139 14.94 -3.33 -13.96
N GLN A 140 16.15 -2.90 -13.61
CA GLN A 140 17.18 -3.76 -13.02
C GLN A 140 16.92 -4.11 -11.55
N VAL A 141 16.00 -3.41 -10.87
CA VAL A 141 15.69 -3.70 -9.47
C VAL A 141 14.84 -4.98 -9.34
N SER A 142 15.33 -5.90 -8.51
CA SER A 142 14.66 -7.17 -8.23
C SER A 142 13.28 -6.94 -7.62
N GLY A 143 12.24 -7.52 -8.24
CA GLY A 143 10.84 -7.39 -7.79
C GLY A 143 10.00 -6.42 -8.61
N VAL A 144 10.61 -5.67 -9.53
CA VAL A 144 9.89 -4.82 -10.48
C VAL A 144 9.23 -5.67 -11.57
N LYS A 145 7.91 -5.55 -11.70
CA LYS A 145 7.11 -6.20 -12.75
C LYS A 145 6.99 -5.35 -13.99
N SER A 146 6.82 -4.04 -13.79
CA SER A 146 6.64 -3.08 -14.88
C SER A 146 7.13 -1.71 -14.46
N VAL A 147 7.59 -0.93 -15.44
CA VAL A 147 8.06 0.44 -15.22
C VAL A 147 7.29 1.36 -16.16
N LYS A 148 6.61 2.35 -15.58
CA LYS A 148 5.95 3.44 -16.28
C LYS A 148 6.83 4.67 -16.20
N ASN A 149 7.37 5.07 -17.34
CA ASN A 149 8.24 6.22 -17.45
C ASN A 149 7.43 7.44 -17.92
N ALA A 150 7.08 8.32 -16.98
CA ALA A 150 6.38 9.59 -17.22
C ALA A 150 7.32 10.80 -17.03
N LEU A 151 8.63 10.61 -17.21
CA LEU A 151 9.61 11.70 -17.12
C LEU A 151 9.50 12.62 -18.35
N VAL A 152 9.53 13.93 -18.07
CA VAL A 152 9.50 14.98 -19.09
C VAL A 152 10.90 15.57 -19.23
N VAL A 153 11.40 15.64 -20.46
CA VAL A 153 12.68 16.29 -20.76
C VAL A 153 12.44 17.78 -20.89
N LYS A 154 13.11 18.58 -20.06
CA LYS A 154 13.15 20.04 -20.18
C LYS A 154 14.59 20.47 -20.46
N PRO A 155 14.90 20.90 -21.70
CA PRO A 155 16.21 21.41 -22.06
C PRO A 155 16.51 22.75 -21.40
#